data_AF-A0A6H9FXU9-F1
#
_entry.id   AF-A0A6H9FXU9-F1
#
_cell.length_a   1.000
_cell.length_b   1.000
_cell.length_c   1.000
_cell.angle_alpha   90.00
_cell.angle_beta   90.00
_cell.angle_gamma   90.00
#
_symmetry.space_group_name_H-M   'P 1'
#
loop_
_entity.id
_entity.type
_entity.pdbx_description
1 polymer ?
#
loop_
_entity_poly.entity_id
_entity_poly.type
_entity_poly.pdbx_seq_one_letter_code
_entity_poly.pdbx_strand_id
1 'polypeptide(L)'
;MSIHDSIQGNEQALSYVRHELRTPINAIIGYAEMLQEDMEDGVSPLSGECGTIAEQGRHLLGLINRLVMPETDGEAEDSGTMDILSRVSESMAQPICALVTRVENLLTEGLEPNLTLDVKKIRTAVIALDHLIHHLDELYYQAATSILAEVIERPTINNGEELGQNIELPSIAVASISPDLRGRILVVDDNQTNLDLLARQLTRKGHQVTTCLNTKLALDHLQGSAFDIILLDVIMPDTNGYEFLKFLKVSPQFQFIPVIMISALDDFQQIVQCIQMGAEDYLPKPFDPILLTARIDASLERKRLRDKEVLYTQQLETLSALLEQELDRGRQMQKNFLPTQNLSKPGWEFESFFIPAKQLAGDFYDMFDLSNNTVGIVIADVCDKGVGAALFMGLFRSLIRIFSGQTLLDGLSVNRKSSAPIGTNCDHINYHPILEAITLANNYVAINHGDTAMFATIFFGVLNLDTGNMSYINGGHEPVFVLDRDYRIKQTLMSTGPAVGMLPDLPFQVQETSLETGDSFFAYTDGVPEAKSMTGKFFGSDRLKELLTQPQTSAKALVQSITEAVLEHIGKADQFDDITIVALKRLS
;
A
#
# COMPACT_ATOMS: atom_id res chain seq x y z
N MET A 1 -32.31 -10.14 -9.30
CA MET A 1 -31.63 -8.84 -9.46
C MET A 1 -32.73 -7.80 -9.52
N SER A 2 -32.89 -6.99 -8.47
CA SER A 2 -33.92 -5.95 -8.46
C SER A 2 -33.48 -4.81 -9.37
N ILE A 3 -34.41 -4.13 -10.05
CA ILE A 3 -34.11 -2.95 -10.90
C ILE A 3 -33.29 -1.89 -10.12
N HIS A 4 -33.48 -1.84 -8.80
CA HIS A 4 -32.74 -0.96 -7.90
C HIS A 4 -31.25 -1.31 -7.76
N ASP A 5 -30.88 -2.60 -7.80
CA ASP A 5 -29.48 -3.06 -7.67
C ASP A 5 -28.69 -2.77 -8.96
N SER A 6 -29.34 -2.84 -10.12
CA SER A 6 -28.74 -2.48 -11.41
C SER A 6 -28.48 -0.98 -11.57
N ILE A 7 -29.31 -0.13 -10.97
CA ILE A 7 -29.15 1.33 -11.03
C ILE A 7 -27.99 1.78 -10.13
N GLN A 8 -27.86 1.20 -8.93
CA GLN A 8 -26.81 1.57 -7.97
C GLN A 8 -25.41 1.15 -8.43
N GLY A 9 -25.26 -0.02 -9.06
CA GLY A 9 -23.98 -0.46 -9.64
C GLY A 9 -23.52 0.40 -10.83
N ASN A 10 -24.48 0.94 -11.58
CA ASN A 10 -24.22 1.83 -12.71
C ASN A 10 -23.70 3.21 -12.26
N GLU A 11 -24.29 3.80 -11.22
CA GLU A 11 -23.81 5.05 -10.63
C GLU A 11 -22.39 4.93 -10.07
N GLN A 12 -22.06 3.80 -9.44
CA GLN A 12 -20.73 3.53 -8.91
C GLN A 12 -19.69 3.35 -10.02
N ALA A 13 -20.02 2.62 -11.09
CA ALA A 13 -19.15 2.46 -12.25
C ALA A 13 -18.89 3.80 -12.95
N LEU A 14 -19.90 4.65 -13.11
CA LEU A 14 -19.75 6.01 -13.65
C LEU A 14 -18.90 6.92 -12.74
N SER A 15 -19.01 6.76 -11.42
CA SER A 15 -18.15 7.48 -10.47
C SER A 15 -16.68 7.06 -10.60
N TYR A 16 -16.42 5.78 -10.85
CA TYR A 16 -15.07 5.26 -11.10
C TYR A 16 -14.48 5.82 -12.41
N VAL A 17 -15.23 5.74 -13.51
CA VAL A 17 -14.82 6.31 -14.81
C VAL A 17 -14.49 7.81 -14.68
N ARG A 18 -15.29 8.57 -13.90
CA ARG A 18 -15.00 9.97 -13.61
C ARG A 18 -13.66 10.18 -12.92
N HIS A 19 -13.37 9.38 -11.90
CA HIS A 19 -12.14 9.46 -11.14
C HIS A 19 -10.92 9.23 -12.05
N GLU A 20 -10.97 8.18 -12.85
CA GLU A 20 -9.88 7.81 -13.75
C GLU A 20 -9.62 8.87 -14.83
N LEU A 21 -10.66 9.49 -15.39
CA LEU A 21 -10.49 10.59 -16.34
C LEU A 21 -9.99 11.89 -15.68
N ARG A 22 -10.36 12.16 -14.43
CA ARG A 22 -9.99 13.39 -13.71
C ARG A 22 -8.50 13.43 -13.37
N THR A 23 -7.91 12.28 -13.05
CA THR A 23 -6.50 12.16 -12.67
C THR A 23 -5.51 12.75 -13.70
N PRO A 24 -5.52 12.32 -14.98
CA PRO A 24 -4.63 12.90 -15.98
C PRO A 24 -4.96 14.37 -16.30
N ILE A 25 -6.22 14.79 -16.23
CA ILE A 25 -6.61 16.20 -16.45
C ILE A 25 -6.05 17.13 -15.37
N ASN A 26 -6.13 16.72 -14.10
CA ASN A 26 -5.54 17.48 -13.00
C ASN A 26 -4.01 17.57 -13.14
N ALA A 27 -3.35 16.51 -13.63
CA ALA A 27 -1.92 16.54 -13.91
C ALA A 27 -1.57 17.51 -15.03
N ILE A 28 -2.36 17.55 -16.12
CA ILE A 28 -2.19 18.52 -17.22
C ILE A 28 -2.30 19.96 -16.70
N ILE A 29 -3.32 20.25 -15.89
CA ILE A 29 -3.54 21.59 -15.31
C ILE A 29 -2.37 21.96 -14.39
N GLY A 30 -2.02 21.08 -13.43
CA GLY A 30 -1.01 21.38 -12.42
C GLY A 30 0.38 21.64 -13.00
N TYR A 31 0.82 20.82 -13.97
CA TYR A 31 2.11 21.07 -14.64
C TYR A 31 2.07 22.29 -15.56
N ALA A 32 0.94 22.59 -16.20
CA ALA A 32 0.81 23.78 -17.05
C ALA A 32 0.80 25.08 -16.24
N GLU A 33 0.17 25.10 -15.06
CA GLU A 33 0.17 26.25 -14.14
C GLU A 33 1.54 26.45 -13.50
N MET A 34 2.21 25.38 -13.08
CA MET A 34 3.58 25.43 -12.55
C MET A 34 4.56 26.00 -13.59
N LEU A 35 4.47 25.54 -14.84
CA LEU A 35 5.26 26.08 -15.95
C LEU A 35 4.93 27.55 -16.25
N GLN A 36 3.68 27.96 -16.04
CA GLN A 36 3.27 29.36 -16.21
C GLN A 36 3.88 30.25 -15.12
N GLU A 37 3.91 29.79 -13.86
CA GLU A 37 4.53 30.49 -12.73
C GLU A 37 6.05 30.59 -12.86
N ASP A 38 6.72 29.50 -13.29
CA ASP A 38 8.17 29.47 -13.48
C ASP A 38 8.66 30.38 -14.63
N MET A 39 7.75 30.82 -15.51
CA MET A 39 8.04 31.68 -16.67
C MET A 39 7.77 33.18 -16.41
N GLU A 40 7.32 33.60 -15.22
CA GLU A 40 6.92 35.00 -14.94
C GLU A 40 8.07 36.04 -14.96
N ASP A 41 9.34 35.62 -14.97
CA ASP A 41 10.49 36.54 -15.04
C ASP A 41 10.92 36.95 -16.49
N GLY A 42 10.20 36.50 -17.53
CA GLY A 42 10.50 36.91 -18.90
C GLY A 42 9.31 36.76 -19.85
N VAL A 43 9.04 37.81 -20.64
CA VAL A 43 8.00 37.82 -21.69
C VAL A 43 8.38 36.82 -22.81
N SER A 44 8.14 35.54 -22.56
CA SER A 44 8.31 34.45 -23.51
C SER A 44 6.95 34.09 -24.12
N PRO A 45 6.84 33.92 -25.45
CA PRO A 45 5.61 33.45 -26.11
C PRO A 45 5.07 32.13 -25.54
N LEU A 46 5.94 31.34 -24.90
CA LEU A 46 5.67 30.02 -24.33
C LEU A 46 4.77 30.06 -23.07
N SER A 47 4.75 31.18 -22.34
CA SER A 47 3.86 31.37 -21.18
C SER A 47 2.38 31.38 -21.61
N GLY A 48 2.09 31.98 -22.77
CA GLY A 48 0.74 31.98 -23.36
C GLY A 48 0.27 30.58 -23.78
N GLU A 49 1.17 29.75 -24.28
CA GLU A 49 0.85 28.35 -24.65
C GLU A 49 0.55 27.50 -23.40
N CYS A 50 1.32 27.65 -22.31
CA CYS A 50 1.06 26.96 -21.04
C CYS A 50 -0.29 27.38 -20.42
N GLY A 51 -0.60 28.68 -20.42
CA GLY A 51 -1.90 29.17 -19.98
C GLY A 51 -3.07 28.60 -20.80
N THR A 52 -2.87 28.46 -22.12
CA THR A 52 -3.88 27.85 -23.01
C THR A 52 -4.04 26.34 -22.76
N ILE A 53 -2.97 25.62 -22.41
CA ILE A 53 -3.04 24.21 -22.00
C ILE A 53 -3.85 24.06 -20.71
N ALA A 54 -3.60 24.91 -19.71
CA ALA A 54 -4.35 24.90 -18.45
C ALA A 54 -5.84 25.21 -18.66
N GLU A 55 -6.17 26.17 -19.54
CA GLU A 55 -7.55 26.49 -19.89
C GLU A 55 -8.27 25.31 -20.58
N GLN A 56 -7.61 24.63 -21.51
CA GLN A 56 -8.16 23.43 -22.15
C GLN A 56 -8.35 22.27 -21.16
N GLY A 57 -7.42 22.08 -20.21
CA GLY A 57 -7.57 21.12 -19.12
C GLY A 57 -8.80 21.42 -18.24
N ARG A 58 -9.01 22.69 -17.85
CA ARG A 58 -10.21 23.12 -17.11
C ARG A 58 -11.50 22.89 -17.90
N HIS A 59 -11.47 23.14 -19.21
CA HIS A 59 -12.61 22.88 -20.08
C HIS A 59 -12.99 21.38 -20.10
N LEU A 60 -12.00 20.49 -20.22
CA LEU A 60 -12.19 19.03 -20.16
C LEU A 60 -12.76 18.58 -18.80
N LEU A 61 -12.27 19.14 -17.70
CA LEU A 61 -12.80 18.84 -16.36
C LEU A 61 -14.28 19.24 -16.24
N GLY A 62 -14.66 20.38 -16.83
CA GLY A 62 -16.05 20.84 -16.89
C GLY A 62 -16.94 19.93 -17.72
N LEU A 63 -16.44 19.37 -18.83
CA LEU A 63 -17.17 18.41 -19.66
C LEU A 63 -17.45 17.11 -18.91
N ILE A 64 -16.45 16.57 -18.20
CA ILE A 64 -16.62 15.37 -17.37
C ILE A 64 -17.70 15.58 -16.30
N ASN A 65 -17.67 16.71 -15.59
CA ASN A 65 -18.63 16.97 -14.52
C ASN A 65 -20.07 17.11 -15.04
N ARG A 66 -20.26 17.66 -16.25
CA ARG A 66 -21.59 17.81 -16.89
C ARG A 66 -22.11 16.53 -17.53
N LEU A 67 -21.24 15.72 -18.11
CA LEU A 67 -21.65 14.56 -18.89
C LEU A 67 -21.81 13.30 -18.03
N VAL A 68 -21.08 13.19 -16.91
CA VAL A 68 -21.09 11.99 -16.06
C VAL A 68 -22.14 12.09 -14.92
N MET A 69 -22.83 13.24 -14.74
CA MET A 69 -24.06 13.42 -13.94
C MET A 69 -24.92 14.53 -14.56
N PRO A 70 -26.16 14.26 -15.01
CA PRO A 70 -27.13 15.34 -15.17
C PRO A 70 -27.45 15.92 -13.79
N GLU A 71 -27.52 17.24 -13.68
CA GLU A 71 -28.16 17.86 -12.51
C GLU A 71 -29.55 17.25 -12.35
N THR A 72 -29.88 16.84 -11.12
CA THR A 72 -31.18 16.28 -10.76
C THR A 72 -32.25 17.37 -10.81
N ASP A 73 -32.65 17.77 -12.01
CA ASP A 73 -33.93 18.42 -12.26
C ASP A 73 -34.81 17.39 -12.96
N GLY A 74 -35.89 17.03 -12.27
CA GLY A 74 -36.69 15.85 -12.57
C GLY A 74 -37.25 15.85 -13.99
N GLU A 75 -36.68 15.00 -14.83
CA GLU A 75 -37.30 14.27 -15.93
C GLU A 75 -36.21 13.30 -16.46
N ALA A 76 -36.10 12.13 -15.82
CA ALA A 76 -35.19 11.09 -16.28
C ALA A 76 -35.74 10.50 -17.59
N GLU A 77 -35.32 11.07 -18.72
CA GLU A 77 -35.40 10.37 -20.00
C GLU A 77 -34.44 9.19 -19.99
N ASP A 78 -34.92 8.08 -20.55
CA ASP A 78 -34.38 6.72 -20.62
C ASP A 78 -33.10 6.63 -21.49
N SER A 79 -32.11 7.49 -21.22
CA SER A 79 -30.81 7.51 -21.87
C SER A 79 -29.90 6.48 -21.17
N GLY A 80 -29.80 5.28 -21.74
CA GLY A 80 -28.94 4.21 -21.22
C GLY A 80 -27.46 4.60 -21.11
N THR A 81 -26.72 3.96 -20.20
CA THR A 81 -25.31 4.31 -19.88
C THR A 81 -24.37 4.36 -21.08
N MET A 82 -24.63 3.52 -22.10
CA MET A 82 -23.82 3.53 -23.33
C MET A 82 -23.97 4.83 -24.12
N ASP A 83 -25.11 5.53 -24.01
CA ASP A 83 -25.30 6.86 -24.61
C ASP A 83 -24.53 7.95 -23.85
N ILE A 84 -24.31 7.77 -22.54
CA ILE A 84 -23.49 8.68 -21.74
C ILE A 84 -22.01 8.54 -22.13
N LEU A 85 -21.50 7.31 -22.25
CA LEU A 85 -20.09 7.05 -22.60
C LEU A 85 -19.76 7.50 -24.03
N SER A 86 -20.65 7.27 -24.99
CA SER A 86 -20.48 7.75 -26.36
C SER A 86 -20.40 9.28 -26.42
N ARG A 87 -21.31 9.97 -25.73
CA ARG A 87 -21.31 11.45 -25.63
C ARG A 87 -20.06 12.00 -24.97
N VAL A 88 -19.52 11.32 -23.96
CA VAL A 88 -18.23 11.69 -23.33
C VAL A 88 -17.09 11.54 -24.34
N SER A 89 -17.01 10.39 -25.02
CA SER A 89 -15.96 10.13 -26.00
C SER A 89 -15.99 11.14 -27.17
N GLU A 90 -17.16 11.38 -27.76
CA GLU A 90 -17.34 12.33 -28.86
C GLU A 90 -17.01 13.78 -28.47
N SER A 91 -17.41 14.19 -27.26
CA SER A 91 -17.22 15.57 -26.78
C SER A 91 -15.77 15.86 -26.36
N MET A 92 -15.02 14.84 -25.94
CA MET A 92 -13.64 14.99 -25.45
C MET A 92 -12.57 14.76 -26.53
N ALA A 93 -12.89 14.07 -27.63
CA ALA A 93 -11.92 13.74 -28.68
C ALA A 93 -11.24 14.98 -29.30
N GLN A 94 -12.01 16.01 -29.64
CA GLN A 94 -11.48 17.21 -30.30
C GLN A 94 -10.59 18.06 -29.37
N PRO A 95 -10.98 18.34 -28.11
CA PRO A 95 -10.10 19.04 -27.16
C PRO A 95 -8.82 18.27 -26.83
N ILE A 96 -8.86 16.93 -26.72
CA ILE A 96 -7.68 16.11 -26.45
C ILE A 96 -6.70 16.15 -27.63
N CYS A 97 -7.20 16.01 -28.86
CA CYS A 97 -6.36 16.12 -30.06
C CYS A 97 -5.67 17.49 -30.16
N ALA A 98 -6.37 18.57 -29.79
CA ALA A 98 -5.80 19.91 -29.72
C ALA A 98 -4.70 20.02 -28.65
N LEU A 99 -4.88 19.39 -27.48
CA LEU A 99 -3.87 19.32 -26.43
C LEU A 99 -2.62 18.55 -26.86
N VAL A 100 -2.78 17.37 -27.48
CA VAL A 100 -1.66 16.57 -28.00
C VAL A 100 -0.83 17.41 -28.96
N THR A 101 -1.49 18.04 -29.93
CA THR A 101 -0.82 18.86 -30.96
C THR A 101 -0.04 20.02 -30.33
N ARG A 102 -0.63 20.70 -29.34
CA ARG A 102 0.01 21.84 -28.68
C ARG A 102 1.23 21.43 -27.85
N VAL A 103 1.12 20.32 -27.12
CA VAL A 103 2.23 19.81 -26.29
C VAL A 103 3.39 19.33 -27.16
N GLU A 104 3.11 18.68 -28.29
CA GLU A 104 4.15 18.28 -29.25
C GLU A 104 4.85 19.50 -29.86
N ASN A 105 4.11 20.56 -30.21
CA ASN A 105 4.70 21.80 -30.70
C ASN A 105 5.66 22.43 -29.67
N LEU A 106 5.28 22.46 -28.39
CA LEU A 106 6.15 22.96 -27.32
C LEU A 106 7.46 22.17 -27.19
N LEU A 107 7.40 20.84 -27.37
CA LEU A 107 8.60 20.00 -27.34
C LEU A 107 9.52 20.24 -28.54
N THR A 108 8.97 20.68 -29.68
CA THR A 108 9.76 21.01 -30.87
C THR A 108 10.42 22.39 -30.84
N GLU A 109 9.94 23.32 -30.01
CA GLU A 109 10.44 24.70 -29.95
C GLU A 109 11.75 24.88 -29.16
N GLY A 110 12.27 23.83 -28.50
CA GLY A 110 13.59 23.84 -27.85
C GLY A 110 13.61 24.55 -26.50
N LEU A 111 13.00 23.92 -25.49
CA LEU A 111 12.91 24.41 -24.11
C LEU A 111 14.19 24.18 -23.30
N GLU A 112 14.37 24.96 -22.23
CA GLU A 112 15.39 24.69 -21.20
C GLU A 112 15.21 23.27 -20.61
N PRO A 113 16.28 22.61 -20.13
CA PRO A 113 16.23 21.21 -19.68
C PRO A 113 15.21 20.93 -18.57
N ASN A 114 15.04 21.88 -17.64
CA ASN A 114 14.09 21.74 -16.53
C ASN A 114 12.63 21.85 -17.02
N LEU A 115 12.34 22.84 -17.88
CA LEU A 115 11.01 23.03 -18.47
C LEU A 115 10.64 21.87 -19.41
N THR A 116 11.62 21.31 -20.11
CA THR A 116 11.44 20.13 -20.97
C THR A 116 10.96 18.91 -20.18
N LEU A 117 11.38 18.77 -18.92
CA LEU A 117 10.94 17.66 -18.08
C LEU A 117 9.45 17.78 -17.73
N ASP A 118 8.98 18.97 -17.39
CA ASP A 118 7.59 19.18 -17.00
C ASP A 118 6.64 19.16 -18.21
N VAL A 119 7.07 19.66 -19.38
CA VAL A 119 6.30 19.50 -20.63
C VAL A 119 6.20 18.01 -21.03
N LYS A 120 7.24 17.20 -20.80
CA LYS A 120 7.16 15.73 -20.98
C LYS A 120 6.15 15.09 -20.04
N LYS A 121 6.00 15.58 -18.80
CA LYS A 121 4.98 15.09 -17.86
C LYS A 121 3.57 15.46 -18.32
N ILE A 122 3.37 16.67 -18.86
CA ILE A 122 2.11 17.06 -19.51
C ILE A 122 1.82 16.11 -20.67
N ARG A 123 2.80 15.82 -21.53
CA ARG A 123 2.62 14.88 -22.65
C ARG A 123 2.17 13.51 -22.18
N THR A 124 2.82 12.95 -21.15
CA THR A 124 2.44 11.64 -20.60
C THR A 124 1.00 11.65 -20.09
N ALA A 125 0.58 12.72 -19.42
CA ALA A 125 -0.80 12.86 -18.92
C ALA A 125 -1.82 13.00 -20.07
N VAL A 126 -1.50 13.74 -21.15
CA VAL A 126 -2.37 13.85 -22.33
C VAL A 126 -2.50 12.50 -23.05
N ILE A 127 -1.41 11.74 -23.21
CA ILE A 127 -1.45 10.40 -23.83
C ILE A 127 -2.27 9.43 -22.98
N ALA A 128 -2.12 9.46 -21.65
CA ALA A 128 -2.91 8.65 -20.75
C ALA A 128 -4.40 8.98 -20.84
N LEU A 129 -4.76 10.27 -20.91
CA LEU A 129 -6.13 10.71 -21.10
C LEU A 129 -6.70 10.25 -22.45
N ASP A 130 -5.95 10.40 -23.54
CA ASP A 130 -6.35 9.94 -24.87
C ASP A 130 -6.61 8.43 -24.89
N HIS A 131 -5.72 7.65 -24.27
CA HIS A 131 -5.89 6.21 -24.14
C HIS A 131 -7.17 5.83 -23.36
N LEU A 132 -7.44 6.50 -22.23
CA LEU A 132 -8.64 6.25 -21.44
C LEU A 132 -9.92 6.56 -22.21
N ILE A 133 -9.94 7.64 -23.00
CA ILE A 133 -11.10 7.99 -23.83
C ILE A 133 -11.38 6.97 -24.94
N HIS A 134 -10.33 6.41 -25.55
CA HIS A 134 -10.49 5.35 -26.56
C HIS A 134 -10.94 4.00 -25.99
N HIS A 135 -10.73 3.76 -24.68
CA HIS A 135 -11.10 2.51 -23.99
C HIS A 135 -12.17 2.74 -22.91
N LEU A 136 -13.00 3.77 -23.07
CA LEU A 136 -14.04 4.13 -22.08
C LEU A 136 -15.02 2.99 -21.81
N ASP A 137 -15.41 2.27 -22.85
CA ASP A 137 -16.34 1.14 -22.74
C ASP A 137 -15.73 -0.02 -21.95
N GLU A 138 -14.44 -0.31 -22.15
CA GLU A 138 -13.72 -1.34 -21.42
C GLU A 138 -13.51 -0.94 -19.96
N LEU A 139 -13.14 0.32 -19.71
CA LEU A 139 -12.96 0.87 -18.37
C LEU A 139 -14.28 0.83 -17.57
N TYR A 140 -15.38 1.19 -18.21
CA TYR A 140 -16.71 1.09 -17.62
C TYR A 140 -17.10 -0.37 -17.38
N TYR A 141 -16.86 -1.26 -18.35
CA TYR A 141 -17.20 -2.68 -18.21
C TYR A 141 -16.40 -3.35 -17.10
N GLN A 142 -15.10 -3.04 -16.96
CA GLN A 142 -14.26 -3.50 -15.86
C GLN A 142 -14.80 -3.02 -14.51
N ALA A 143 -15.12 -1.72 -14.38
CA ALA A 143 -15.70 -1.19 -13.15
C ALA A 143 -17.04 -1.87 -12.82
N ALA A 144 -17.93 -2.00 -13.82
CA ALA A 144 -19.23 -2.63 -13.65
C ALA A 144 -19.12 -4.13 -13.32
N THR A 145 -18.18 -4.87 -13.91
CA THR A 145 -17.96 -6.28 -13.60
C THR A 145 -17.31 -6.51 -12.25
N SER A 146 -16.39 -5.65 -11.81
CA SER A 146 -15.84 -5.69 -10.45
C SER A 146 -16.93 -5.42 -9.41
N ILE A 147 -17.79 -4.43 -9.64
CA ILE A 147 -18.92 -4.10 -8.75
C ILE A 147 -19.99 -5.20 -8.76
N LEU A 148 -20.26 -5.81 -9.91
CA LEU A 148 -21.19 -6.95 -10.02
C LEU A 148 -20.61 -8.23 -9.39
N ALA A 149 -19.30 -8.45 -9.45
CA ALA A 149 -18.62 -9.55 -8.78
C ALA A 149 -18.72 -9.42 -7.25
N GLU A 150 -18.59 -8.20 -6.70
CA GLU A 150 -18.82 -7.92 -5.28
C GLU A 150 -20.28 -8.18 -4.83
N VAL A 151 -21.26 -8.05 -5.74
CA VAL A 151 -22.68 -8.31 -5.46
C VAL A 151 -23.04 -9.80 -5.60
N ILE A 152 -22.34 -10.55 -6.45
CA ILE A 152 -22.58 -11.99 -6.69
C ILE A 152 -21.92 -12.87 -5.62
N GLU A 153 -20.86 -12.42 -4.93
CA GLU A 153 -20.23 -13.13 -3.81
C GLU A 153 -20.96 -12.98 -2.45
N ARG A 154 -22.29 -13.05 -2.44
CA ARG A 154 -23.02 -13.45 -1.23
C ARG A 154 -23.33 -14.95 -1.32
N PRO A 155 -22.58 -15.83 -0.65
CA PRO A 155 -22.86 -17.26 -0.71
C PRO A 155 -24.18 -17.55 0.01
N THR A 156 -25.11 -18.18 -0.69
CA THR A 156 -26.17 -18.98 -0.06
C THR A 156 -25.53 -20.08 0.76
N ILE A 157 -25.70 -20.01 2.08
CA ILE A 157 -25.25 -21.02 3.04
C ILE A 157 -25.92 -22.35 2.71
N ASN A 158 -25.15 -23.30 2.18
CA ASN A 158 -25.48 -24.72 2.18
C ASN A 158 -24.56 -25.42 3.18
N ASN A 159 -25.19 -26.08 4.16
CA ASN A 159 -24.55 -26.84 5.22
C ASN A 159 -23.69 -27.97 4.65
N GLY A 160 -22.41 -28.05 5.02
CA GLY A 160 -21.58 -29.24 4.78
C GLY A 160 -20.07 -29.03 4.79
N GLU A 161 -19.49 -29.27 5.98
CA GLU A 161 -18.12 -29.74 6.25
C GLU A 161 -16.94 -28.74 6.22
N GLU A 162 -16.28 -28.73 7.37
CA GLU A 162 -15.24 -27.83 7.88
C GLU A 162 -13.88 -28.07 7.20
N LEU A 163 -13.16 -26.99 6.84
CA LEU A 163 -11.71 -26.80 7.03
C LEU A 163 -11.27 -25.44 6.49
N GLY A 164 -11.50 -24.43 7.31
CA GLY A 164 -11.03 -23.07 7.12
C GLY A 164 -11.68 -22.27 8.24
N GLN A 165 -10.90 -21.87 9.24
CA GLN A 165 -11.41 -20.96 10.27
C GLN A 165 -11.79 -19.67 9.55
N ASN A 166 -13.09 -19.50 9.33
CA ASN A 166 -13.69 -18.26 8.86
C ASN A 166 -13.17 -17.15 9.77
N ILE A 167 -12.37 -16.25 9.19
CA ILE A 167 -12.20 -14.93 9.77
C ILE A 167 -13.54 -14.25 9.54
N GLU A 168 -14.47 -14.45 10.47
CA GLU A 168 -15.64 -13.59 10.59
C GLU A 168 -15.11 -12.19 10.87
N LEU A 169 -15.02 -11.37 9.83
CA LEU A 169 -15.07 -9.93 10.01
C LEU A 169 -16.29 -9.68 10.89
N PRO A 170 -16.14 -9.08 12.09
CA PRO A 170 -17.28 -8.83 12.94
C PRO A 170 -18.28 -8.03 12.10
N SER A 171 -19.47 -8.63 11.90
CA SER A 171 -20.65 -7.94 11.40
C SER A 171 -21.00 -6.88 12.44
N ILE A 172 -20.29 -5.75 12.42
CA ILE A 172 -20.65 -4.58 13.20
C ILE A 172 -21.85 -4.02 12.49
N ALA A 173 -23.02 -4.34 13.03
CA ALA A 173 -24.30 -3.88 12.54
C ALA A 173 -24.21 -2.37 12.28
N VAL A 174 -24.32 -1.99 11.01
CA VAL A 174 -24.60 -0.61 10.64
C VAL A 174 -25.96 -0.32 11.24
N ALA A 175 -25.98 0.28 12.43
CA ALA A 175 -27.20 0.81 13.01
C ALA A 175 -27.74 1.77 11.95
N SER A 176 -28.87 1.40 11.34
CA SER A 176 -29.55 2.18 10.31
C SER A 176 -29.79 3.58 10.85
N ILE A 177 -28.99 4.56 10.41
CA ILE A 177 -29.12 5.91 10.91
C ILE A 177 -30.20 6.61 10.10
N SER A 178 -31.29 6.93 10.77
CA SER A 178 -32.42 7.63 10.19
C SER A 178 -32.01 9.01 9.65
N PRO A 179 -32.62 9.49 8.56
CA PRO A 179 -32.37 10.82 7.99
C PRO A 179 -32.88 11.98 8.87
N ASP A 180 -33.67 11.68 9.91
CA ASP A 180 -34.19 12.67 10.85
C ASP A 180 -33.14 13.08 11.90
N LEU A 181 -32.84 14.37 12.02
CA LEU A 181 -31.98 15.01 13.04
C LEU A 181 -32.62 15.01 14.45
N ARG A 182 -33.26 13.91 14.84
CA ARG A 182 -33.81 13.74 16.20
C ARG A 182 -32.67 13.36 17.13
N GLY A 183 -32.62 14.01 18.30
CA GLY A 183 -31.58 13.80 19.31
C GLY A 183 -32.18 13.70 20.70
N ARG A 184 -31.41 13.13 21.63
CA ARG A 184 -31.70 13.10 23.06
C ARG A 184 -31.11 14.34 23.73
N ILE A 185 -31.97 15.21 24.23
CA ILE A 185 -31.62 16.50 24.80
C ILE A 185 -31.80 16.44 26.32
N LEU A 186 -30.75 16.79 27.06
CA LEU A 186 -30.85 17.04 28.50
C LEU A 186 -31.00 18.54 28.74
N VAL A 187 -32.04 18.95 29.47
CA VAL A 187 -32.27 20.36 29.81
C VAL A 187 -32.14 20.53 31.32
N VAL A 188 -31.25 21.42 31.74
CA VAL A 188 -30.94 21.72 33.15
C VAL A 188 -31.27 23.18 33.43
N ASP A 189 -32.28 23.44 34.26
CA ASP A 189 -32.76 24.79 34.61
C ASP A 189 -33.43 24.71 35.99
N ASP A 190 -33.21 25.68 36.86
CA ASP A 190 -33.77 25.69 38.21
C ASP A 190 -35.26 26.07 38.24
N ASN A 191 -35.78 26.62 37.13
CA ASN A 191 -37.16 27.06 37.01
C ASN A 191 -38.00 26.03 36.23
N GLN A 192 -38.95 25.41 36.94
CA GLN A 192 -39.89 24.43 36.37
C GLN A 192 -40.65 24.95 35.14
N THR A 193 -40.96 26.25 35.08
CA THR A 193 -41.70 26.85 33.96
C THR A 193 -40.85 26.85 32.67
N ASN A 194 -39.54 27.12 32.79
CA ASN A 194 -38.61 27.10 31.67
C ASN A 194 -38.43 25.67 31.15
N LEU A 195 -38.26 24.70 32.06
CA LEU A 195 -38.17 23.29 31.72
C LEU A 195 -39.40 22.81 30.95
N ASP A 196 -40.60 23.12 31.44
CA ASP A 196 -41.87 22.73 30.79
C ASP A 196 -42.01 23.35 29.39
N LEU A 197 -41.57 24.61 29.22
CA LEU A 197 -41.61 25.31 27.94
C LEU A 197 -40.63 24.69 26.93
N LEU A 198 -39.36 24.53 27.32
CA LEU A 198 -38.32 23.94 26.48
C LEU A 198 -38.66 22.49 26.10
N ALA A 199 -39.11 21.69 27.07
CA ALA A 199 -39.53 20.32 26.82
C ALA A 199 -40.66 20.24 25.78
N ARG A 200 -41.69 21.08 25.90
CA ARG A 200 -42.79 21.11 24.93
C ARG A 200 -42.34 21.55 23.55
N GLN A 201 -41.50 22.58 23.45
CA GLN A 201 -41.00 23.09 22.17
C GLN A 201 -40.14 22.06 21.44
N LEU A 202 -39.20 21.44 22.14
CA LEU A 202 -38.25 20.47 21.57
C LEU A 202 -38.93 19.12 21.27
N THR A 203 -39.87 18.67 22.12
CA THR A 203 -40.64 17.44 21.85
C THR A 203 -41.53 17.59 20.61
N ARG A 204 -42.12 18.78 20.37
CA ARG A 204 -42.89 19.07 19.15
C ARG A 204 -42.04 18.99 17.87
N LYS A 205 -40.74 19.23 17.98
CA LYS A 205 -39.76 19.09 16.88
C LYS A 205 -39.25 17.65 16.71
N GLY A 206 -39.67 16.73 17.59
CA GLY A 206 -39.36 15.30 17.48
C GLY A 206 -38.16 14.84 18.31
N HIS A 207 -37.55 15.72 19.11
CA HIS A 207 -36.46 15.34 20.02
C HIS A 207 -36.98 14.62 21.27
N GLN A 208 -36.15 13.76 21.84
CA GLN A 208 -36.40 13.14 23.14
C GLN A 208 -35.81 14.05 24.22
N VAL A 209 -36.65 14.60 25.10
CA VAL A 209 -36.20 15.60 26.08
C VAL A 209 -36.29 15.04 27.49
N THR A 210 -35.19 15.12 28.22
CA THR A 210 -35.13 14.87 29.66
C THR A 210 -34.84 16.19 30.37
N THR A 211 -35.62 16.53 31.38
CA THR A 211 -35.47 17.78 32.14
C THR A 211 -35.04 17.50 33.57
N CYS A 212 -34.19 18.34 34.15
CA CYS A 212 -33.81 18.26 35.55
C CYS A 212 -33.61 19.64 36.19
N LEU A 213 -33.95 19.74 37.48
CA LEU A 213 -33.94 20.99 38.24
C LEU A 213 -32.57 21.38 38.81
N ASN A 214 -31.59 20.47 38.77
CA ASN A 214 -30.26 20.72 39.31
C ASN A 214 -29.21 19.80 38.68
N THR A 215 -27.94 20.17 38.88
CA THR A 215 -26.77 19.47 38.31
C THR A 215 -26.55 18.06 38.87
N LYS A 216 -26.99 17.77 40.10
CA LYS A 216 -26.88 16.41 40.69
C LYS A 216 -27.78 15.42 39.95
N LEU A 217 -29.05 15.78 39.76
CA LEU A 217 -29.99 15.00 38.96
C LEU A 217 -29.53 14.89 37.50
N ALA A 218 -28.95 15.96 36.95
CA ALA A 218 -28.37 15.94 35.60
C ALA A 218 -27.25 14.87 35.49
N LEU A 219 -26.39 14.77 36.50
CA LEU A 219 -25.33 13.77 36.55
C LEU A 219 -25.88 12.34 36.67
N ASP A 220 -26.89 12.13 37.53
CA ASP A 220 -27.56 10.83 37.66
C ASP A 220 -28.15 10.37 36.32
N HIS A 221 -28.74 11.31 35.56
CA HIS A 221 -29.24 11.03 34.21
C HIS A 221 -28.11 10.73 33.22
N LEU A 222 -27.01 11.50 33.22
CA LEU A 222 -25.87 11.28 32.34
C LEU A 222 -25.17 9.93 32.57
N GLN A 223 -25.21 9.41 33.80
CA GLN A 223 -24.70 8.09 34.12
C GLN A 223 -25.64 6.96 33.68
N GLY A 224 -26.97 7.20 33.73
CA GLY A 224 -27.98 6.20 33.38
C GLY A 224 -28.39 6.19 31.90
N SER A 225 -28.07 7.23 31.12
CA SER A 225 -28.53 7.39 29.74
C SER A 225 -27.60 8.26 28.89
N ALA A 226 -27.49 7.92 27.61
CA ALA A 226 -26.73 8.71 26.64
C ALA A 226 -27.54 9.92 26.14
N PHE A 227 -26.87 11.06 26.00
CA PHE A 227 -27.43 12.32 25.51
C PHE A 227 -26.60 12.90 24.35
N ASP A 228 -27.30 13.50 23.40
CA ASP A 228 -26.71 14.10 22.21
C ASP A 228 -26.39 15.58 22.40
N ILE A 229 -27.09 16.26 23.29
CA ILE A 229 -26.86 17.67 23.59
C ILE A 229 -27.37 18.02 24.98
N ILE A 230 -26.71 18.97 25.63
CA ILE A 230 -27.09 19.49 26.94
C ILE A 230 -27.42 20.98 26.79
N LEU A 231 -28.61 21.37 27.24
CA LEU A 231 -29.00 22.76 27.44
C LEU A 231 -28.85 23.08 28.92
N LEU A 232 -27.97 24.00 29.29
CA LEU A 232 -27.58 24.24 30.67
C LEU A 232 -27.81 25.70 31.07
N ASP A 233 -28.62 25.94 32.10
CA ASP A 233 -28.72 27.26 32.71
C ASP A 233 -27.41 27.65 33.41
N VAL A 234 -27.02 28.90 33.24
CA VAL A 234 -25.87 29.50 33.90
C VAL A 234 -26.18 29.83 35.36
N ILE A 235 -27.37 30.37 35.65
CA ILE A 235 -27.74 30.83 36.99
C ILE A 235 -28.66 29.77 37.63
N MET A 236 -28.19 29.09 38.66
CA MET A 236 -29.01 28.24 39.52
C MET A 236 -28.67 28.50 41.00
N PRO A 237 -29.62 28.37 41.95
CA PRO A 237 -29.47 28.88 43.31
C PRO A 237 -28.49 28.06 44.15
N ASP A 238 -28.34 26.77 43.83
CA ASP A 238 -27.58 25.81 44.62
C ASP A 238 -26.27 25.35 43.96
N THR A 239 -26.10 25.51 42.63
CA THR A 239 -24.91 25.07 41.88
C THR A 239 -24.62 25.97 40.68
N ASN A 240 -23.35 26.29 40.44
CA ASN A 240 -22.95 27.16 39.35
C ASN A 240 -22.88 26.37 38.02
N GLY A 241 -23.66 26.77 36.99
CA GLY A 241 -23.65 26.13 35.66
C GLY A 241 -22.26 26.10 35.00
N TYR A 242 -21.42 27.09 35.29
CA TYR A 242 -20.03 27.12 34.82
C TYR A 242 -19.16 25.98 35.36
N GLU A 243 -19.33 25.64 36.64
CA GLU A 243 -18.58 24.55 37.26
C GLU A 243 -19.01 23.19 36.69
N PHE A 244 -20.30 23.05 36.39
CA PHE A 244 -20.83 21.85 35.76
C PHE A 244 -20.35 21.69 34.31
N LEU A 245 -20.33 22.77 33.52
CA LEU A 245 -19.72 22.76 32.19
C LEU A 245 -18.26 22.31 32.24
N LYS A 246 -17.46 22.88 33.16
CA LYS A 246 -16.06 22.52 33.33
C LYS A 246 -15.90 21.04 33.70
N PHE A 247 -16.75 20.53 34.59
CA PHE A 247 -16.77 19.11 34.94
C PHE A 247 -17.06 18.22 33.71
N LEU A 248 -18.06 18.58 32.89
CA LEU A 248 -18.40 17.82 31.68
C LEU A 248 -17.23 17.79 30.68
N LYS A 249 -16.56 18.93 30.48
CA LYS A 249 -15.48 19.07 29.49
C LYS A 249 -14.16 18.43 29.90
N VAL A 250 -13.92 18.22 31.21
CA VAL A 250 -12.74 17.50 31.72
C VAL A 250 -12.97 15.99 31.79
N SER A 251 -14.23 15.54 31.83
CA SER A 251 -14.57 14.12 31.97
C SER A 251 -14.49 13.39 30.63
N PRO A 252 -13.65 12.34 30.48
CA PRO A 252 -13.50 11.62 29.20
C PRO A 252 -14.80 11.05 28.64
N GLN A 253 -15.75 10.73 29.52
CA GLN A 253 -17.06 10.18 29.17
C GLN A 253 -18.04 11.24 28.61
N PHE A 254 -17.90 12.51 28.97
CA PHE A 254 -18.88 13.55 28.67
C PHE A 254 -18.32 14.71 27.83
N GLN A 255 -17.00 14.80 27.68
CA GLN A 255 -16.32 15.94 27.04
C GLN A 255 -16.82 16.24 25.62
N PHE A 256 -17.23 15.20 24.89
CA PHE A 256 -17.71 15.30 23.51
C PHE A 256 -19.21 15.63 23.38
N ILE A 257 -19.96 15.71 24.48
CA ILE A 257 -21.37 16.14 24.43
C ILE A 257 -21.38 17.67 24.24
N PRO A 258 -22.02 18.21 23.18
CA PRO A 258 -22.18 19.65 23.01
C PRO A 258 -23.05 20.21 24.14
N VAL A 259 -22.61 21.33 24.71
CA VAL A 259 -23.32 22.02 25.80
C VAL A 259 -23.64 23.42 25.33
N ILE A 260 -24.93 23.73 25.17
CA ILE A 260 -25.40 25.09 24.90
C ILE A 260 -25.78 25.72 26.23
N MET A 261 -25.14 26.84 26.55
CA MET A 261 -25.42 27.60 27.76
C MET A 261 -26.64 28.49 27.52
N ILE A 262 -27.61 28.49 28.43
CA ILE A 262 -28.79 29.36 28.39
C ILE A 262 -28.73 30.30 29.59
N SER A 263 -28.87 31.62 29.42
CA SER A 263 -28.85 32.56 30.55
C SER A 263 -29.62 33.84 30.29
N ALA A 264 -30.07 34.50 31.35
CA ALA A 264 -30.68 35.83 31.29
C ALA A 264 -29.64 36.98 31.29
N LEU A 265 -28.34 36.67 31.28
CA LEU A 265 -27.25 37.65 31.34
C LEU A 265 -26.78 38.06 29.93
N ASP A 266 -27.08 39.28 29.49
CA ASP A 266 -26.53 39.85 28.24
C ASP A 266 -25.12 40.44 28.41
N ASP A 267 -24.27 39.78 29.20
CA ASP A 267 -22.88 40.21 29.43
C ASP A 267 -21.92 39.50 28.48
N PHE A 268 -21.39 40.26 27.52
CA PHE A 268 -20.44 39.77 26.52
C PHE A 268 -19.20 39.08 27.13
N GLN A 269 -18.71 39.55 28.28
CA GLN A 269 -17.53 38.93 28.92
C GLN A 269 -17.81 37.50 29.40
N GLN A 270 -19.01 37.26 29.90
CA GLN A 270 -19.44 35.94 30.37
C GLN A 270 -19.69 34.96 29.22
N ILE A 271 -20.22 35.44 28.09
CA ILE A 271 -20.38 34.63 26.87
C ILE A 271 -19.03 34.14 26.37
N VAL A 272 -18.03 35.03 26.26
CA VAL A 272 -16.67 34.66 25.84
C VAL A 272 -16.08 33.62 26.78
N GLN A 273 -16.29 33.79 28.10
CA GLN A 273 -15.80 32.85 29.10
C GLN A 273 -16.44 31.45 28.95
N CYS A 274 -17.76 31.35 28.71
CA CYS A 274 -18.43 30.07 28.42
C CYS A 274 -17.77 29.31 27.26
N ILE A 275 -17.59 30.00 26.13
CA ILE A 275 -17.03 29.41 24.91
C ILE A 275 -15.59 28.95 25.14
N GLN A 276 -14.77 29.76 25.81
CA GLN A 276 -13.40 29.39 26.17
C GLN A 276 -13.31 28.17 27.10
N MET A 277 -14.33 27.95 27.94
CA MET A 277 -14.44 26.76 28.78
C MET A 277 -14.95 25.52 28.04
N GLY A 278 -15.25 25.64 26.74
CA GLY A 278 -15.67 24.53 25.89
C GLY A 278 -17.19 24.38 25.75
N ALA A 279 -17.97 25.42 26.09
CA ALA A 279 -19.37 25.48 25.65
C ALA A 279 -19.44 25.49 24.13
N GLU A 280 -20.45 24.82 23.60
CA GLU A 280 -20.72 24.76 22.18
C GLU A 280 -21.22 26.10 21.66
N ASP A 281 -22.17 26.65 22.39
CA ASP A 281 -22.83 27.89 22.04
C ASP A 281 -23.49 28.51 23.27
N TYR A 282 -24.04 29.70 23.08
CA TYR A 282 -24.72 30.48 24.10
C TYR A 282 -26.06 31.02 23.57
N LEU A 283 -27.10 30.99 24.41
CA LEU A 283 -28.43 31.47 24.06
C LEU A 283 -29.02 32.39 25.17
N PRO A 284 -29.27 33.68 24.87
CA PRO A 284 -29.82 34.62 25.86
C PRO A 284 -31.32 34.41 26.09
N LYS A 285 -31.80 34.61 27.33
CA LYS A 285 -33.22 34.63 27.71
C LYS A 285 -33.75 36.08 27.71
N PRO A 286 -34.89 36.39 27.06
CA PRO A 286 -35.77 35.48 26.32
C PRO A 286 -35.19 35.11 24.94
N PHE A 287 -35.25 33.82 24.57
CA PHE A 287 -34.70 33.31 23.31
C PHE A 287 -35.73 33.21 22.21
N ASP A 288 -35.31 33.46 20.97
CA ASP A 288 -36.10 33.20 19.77
C ASP A 288 -36.17 31.68 19.51
N PRO A 289 -37.37 31.09 19.36
CA PRO A 289 -37.53 29.66 19.04
C PRO A 289 -36.82 29.22 17.74
N ILE A 290 -36.69 30.11 16.76
CA ILE A 290 -35.97 29.87 15.51
C ILE A 290 -34.48 29.74 15.80
N LEU A 291 -33.93 30.67 16.60
CA LEU A 291 -32.51 30.65 16.98
C LEU A 291 -32.17 29.42 17.83
N LEU A 292 -33.03 29.06 18.81
CA LEU A 292 -32.87 27.84 19.60
C LEU A 292 -32.78 26.59 18.70
N THR A 293 -33.69 26.48 17.73
CA THR A 293 -33.73 25.34 16.81
C THR A 293 -32.47 25.27 15.95
N ALA A 294 -32.07 26.39 15.33
CA ALA A 294 -30.87 26.43 14.49
C ALA A 294 -29.58 26.04 15.24
N ARG A 295 -29.47 26.45 16.51
CA ARG A 295 -28.32 26.16 17.36
C ARG A 295 -28.26 24.69 17.77
N ILE A 296 -29.42 24.10 18.08
CA ILE A 296 -29.54 22.68 18.39
C ILE A 296 -29.23 21.84 17.16
N ASP A 297 -29.79 22.17 16.00
CA ASP A 297 -29.58 21.44 14.75
C ASP A 297 -28.09 21.42 14.37
N ALA A 298 -27.43 22.59 14.40
CA ALA A 298 -25.99 22.69 14.14
C ALA A 298 -25.14 21.87 15.13
N SER A 299 -25.52 21.88 16.41
CA SER A 299 -24.82 21.12 17.46
C SER A 299 -25.00 19.61 17.31
N LEU A 300 -26.22 19.17 16.95
CA LEU A 300 -26.54 17.77 16.69
C LEU A 300 -25.85 17.24 15.44
N GLU A 301 -25.80 18.03 14.36
CA GLU A 301 -25.08 17.69 13.13
C GLU A 301 -23.59 17.49 13.43
N ARG A 302 -22.97 18.43 14.13
CA ARG A 302 -21.55 18.35 14.47
C ARG A 302 -21.25 17.19 15.44
N LYS A 303 -22.13 16.90 16.40
CA LYS A 303 -22.00 15.69 17.23
C LYS A 303 -22.07 14.42 16.37
N ARG A 304 -23.04 14.32 15.47
CA ARG A 304 -23.21 13.15 14.60
C ARG A 304 -21.99 12.92 13.70
N LEU A 305 -21.41 13.99 13.16
CA LEU A 305 -20.16 13.91 12.40
C LEU A 305 -18.99 13.41 13.26
N ARG A 306 -18.89 13.88 14.51
CA ARG A 306 -17.86 13.42 15.45
C ARG A 306 -18.03 11.96 15.85
N ASP A 307 -19.25 11.54 16.15
CA ASP A 307 -19.55 10.14 16.48
C ASP A 307 -19.22 9.22 15.28
N LYS A 308 -19.46 9.69 14.05
CA LYS A 308 -19.09 9.00 12.81
C LYS A 308 -17.56 8.89 12.64
N GLU A 309 -16.83 9.96 12.92
CA GLU A 309 -15.36 9.99 12.90
C GLU A 309 -14.77 8.97 13.89
N VAL A 310 -15.29 8.94 15.13
CA VAL A 310 -14.87 7.98 16.15
C VAL A 310 -15.17 6.54 15.69
N LEU A 311 -16.36 6.29 15.14
CA LEU A 311 -16.73 4.98 14.63
C LEU A 311 -15.80 4.52 13.50
N TYR A 312 -15.52 5.38 12.51
CA TYR A 312 -14.62 5.04 11.41
C TYR A 312 -13.19 4.82 11.89
N THR A 313 -12.72 5.61 12.85
CA THR A 313 -11.38 5.42 13.43
C THR A 313 -11.26 4.05 14.10
N GLN A 314 -12.25 3.67 14.92
CA GLN A 314 -12.30 2.34 15.55
C GLN A 314 -12.38 1.20 14.52
N GLN A 315 -13.13 1.39 13.43
CA GLN A 315 -13.22 0.41 12.34
C GLN A 315 -11.88 0.24 11.62
N LEU A 316 -11.18 1.35 11.31
CA LEU A 316 -9.87 1.33 10.67
C LEU A 316 -8.82 0.65 11.57
N GLU A 317 -8.81 0.97 12.87
CA GLU A 317 -7.91 0.33 13.83
C GLU A 317 -8.15 -1.19 13.89
N THR A 318 -9.42 -1.60 13.94
CA THR A 318 -9.79 -3.03 13.98
C THR A 318 -9.38 -3.74 12.69
N LEU A 319 -9.63 -3.14 11.53
CA LEU A 319 -9.26 -3.70 10.23
C LEU A 319 -7.73 -3.79 10.07
N SER A 320 -7.00 -2.76 10.48
CA SER A 320 -5.53 -2.74 10.44
C SER A 320 -4.95 -3.87 11.29
N ALA A 321 -5.47 -4.06 12.51
CA ALA A 321 -5.03 -5.13 13.40
C ALA A 321 -5.29 -6.53 12.79
N LEU A 322 -6.42 -6.72 12.11
CA LEU A 322 -6.72 -7.97 11.41
C LEU A 322 -5.77 -8.22 10.23
N LEU A 323 -5.49 -7.20 9.42
CA LEU A 323 -4.56 -7.30 8.30
C LEU A 323 -3.13 -7.58 8.78
N GLU A 324 -2.68 -6.94 9.86
CA GLU A 324 -1.38 -7.23 10.48
C GLU A 324 -1.31 -8.70 10.93
N GLN A 325 -2.37 -9.21 11.56
CA GLN A 325 -2.43 -10.61 11.97
C GLN A 325 -2.34 -11.58 10.78
N GLU A 326 -3.01 -11.29 9.66
CA GLU A 326 -2.92 -12.10 8.44
C GLU A 326 -1.53 -12.06 7.80
N LEU A 327 -0.90 -10.89 7.76
CA LEU A 327 0.48 -10.76 7.26
C LEU A 327 1.49 -11.50 8.16
N ASP A 328 1.30 -11.48 9.48
CA ASP A 328 2.12 -12.24 10.43
C ASP A 328 1.98 -13.74 10.24
N ARG A 329 0.75 -14.23 9.96
CA ARG A 329 0.54 -15.64 9.57
C ARG A 329 1.29 -15.98 8.29
N GLY A 330 1.19 -15.13 7.27
CA GLY A 330 1.96 -15.26 6.03
C GLY A 330 3.45 -15.35 6.31
N ARG A 331 3.99 -14.47 7.17
CA ARG A 331 5.41 -14.47 7.58
C ARG A 331 5.83 -15.79 8.22
N GLN A 332 5.01 -16.33 9.11
CA GLN A 332 5.29 -17.61 9.75
C GLN A 332 5.33 -18.76 8.73
N MET A 333 4.41 -18.76 7.76
CA MET A 333 4.45 -19.73 6.65
C MET A 333 5.73 -19.53 5.82
N GLN A 334 6.09 -18.29 5.51
CA GLN A 334 7.27 -17.98 4.71
C GLN A 334 8.57 -18.45 5.36
N LYS A 335 8.69 -18.24 6.68
CA LYS A 335 9.84 -18.68 7.48
C LYS A 335 10.07 -20.19 7.39
N ASN A 336 9.01 -20.98 7.23
CA ASN A 336 9.12 -22.43 7.09
C ASN A 336 9.65 -22.88 5.71
N PHE A 337 9.65 -22.00 4.70
CA PHE A 337 10.32 -22.28 3.43
C PHE A 337 11.83 -22.07 3.53
N LEU A 338 12.31 -21.16 4.37
CA LEU A 338 13.75 -20.92 4.54
C LEU A 338 14.41 -22.04 5.38
N PRO A 339 15.70 -22.34 5.15
CA PRO A 339 16.43 -23.33 5.96
C PRO A 339 16.41 -22.97 7.44
N THR A 340 15.90 -23.88 8.29
CA THR A 340 15.81 -23.66 9.75
C THR A 340 17.11 -23.97 10.49
N GLN A 341 18.03 -24.69 9.86
CA GLN A 341 19.37 -24.99 10.38
C GLN A 341 20.38 -24.85 9.24
N ASN A 342 21.55 -24.29 9.54
CA ASN A 342 22.66 -24.27 8.60
C ASN A 342 23.10 -25.71 8.28
N LEU A 343 23.44 -25.96 7.02
CA LEU A 343 23.96 -27.24 6.59
C LEU A 343 25.28 -27.53 7.33
N SER A 344 25.40 -28.72 7.93
CA SER A 344 26.64 -29.13 8.59
C SER A 344 27.34 -30.20 7.76
N LYS A 345 28.53 -29.88 7.24
CA LYS A 345 29.36 -30.82 6.48
C LYS A 345 30.79 -30.80 7.02
N PRO A 346 31.46 -31.96 7.16
CA PRO A 346 32.85 -32.00 7.59
C PRO A 346 33.75 -31.18 6.66
N GLY A 347 34.62 -30.34 7.21
CA GLY A 347 35.53 -29.51 6.42
C GLY A 347 34.91 -28.25 5.81
N TRP A 348 33.66 -27.92 6.14
CA TRP A 348 32.96 -26.76 5.60
C TRP A 348 32.16 -26.03 6.68
N GLU A 349 32.23 -24.70 6.69
CA GLU A 349 31.34 -23.84 7.47
C GLU A 349 30.34 -23.18 6.54
N PHE A 350 29.06 -23.23 6.89
CA PHE A 350 27.96 -22.56 6.20
C PHE A 350 27.31 -21.59 7.18
N GLU A 351 27.21 -20.33 6.81
CA GLU A 351 26.49 -19.32 7.58
C GLU A 351 25.55 -18.53 6.66
N SER A 352 24.40 -18.17 7.20
CA SER A 352 23.40 -17.33 6.53
C SER A 352 22.82 -16.31 7.51
N PHE A 353 22.38 -15.18 6.96
CA PHE A 353 21.67 -14.15 7.71
C PHE A 353 20.56 -13.57 6.84
N PHE A 354 19.40 -13.34 7.45
CA PHE A 354 18.22 -12.88 6.76
C PHE A 354 17.38 -11.97 7.65
N ILE A 355 17.10 -10.74 7.19
CA ILE A 355 16.16 -9.81 7.82
C ILE A 355 15.24 -9.24 6.75
N PRO A 356 13.92 -9.52 6.81
CA PRO A 356 12.96 -8.94 5.88
C PRO A 356 12.69 -7.46 6.22
N ALA A 357 12.55 -6.61 5.20
CA ALA A 357 12.20 -5.19 5.35
C ALA A 357 10.74 -4.98 5.74
N LYS A 358 9.86 -5.90 5.33
CA LYS A 358 8.43 -5.91 5.68
C LYS A 358 8.04 -7.20 6.40
N GLN A 359 6.74 -7.43 6.56
CA GLN A 359 6.21 -8.67 7.12
C GLN A 359 6.55 -9.88 6.23
N LEU A 360 6.56 -9.69 4.91
CA LEU A 360 6.85 -10.71 3.89
C LEU A 360 7.96 -10.21 2.96
N ALA A 361 8.87 -11.10 2.60
CA ALA A 361 10.05 -10.80 1.78
C ALA A 361 9.98 -11.35 0.36
N GLY A 362 10.61 -10.67 -0.60
CA GLY A 362 10.91 -11.24 -1.92
C GLY A 362 12.19 -12.08 -1.88
N ASP A 363 13.15 -11.63 -1.09
CA ASP A 363 14.43 -12.28 -0.88
C ASP A 363 14.32 -13.70 -0.29
N PHE A 364 15.21 -14.58 -0.76
CA PHE A 364 15.42 -15.87 -0.12
C PHE A 364 16.81 -16.44 -0.36
N TYR A 365 17.13 -17.43 0.47
CA TYR A 365 18.28 -18.30 0.27
C TYR A 365 17.88 -19.75 0.52
N ASP A 366 18.59 -20.68 -0.10
CA ASP A 366 18.45 -22.11 0.16
C ASP A 366 19.81 -22.81 0.06
N MET A 367 20.02 -23.80 0.89
CA MET A 367 21.20 -24.66 0.89
C MET A 367 20.75 -26.08 1.12
N PHE A 368 20.92 -26.95 0.14
CA PHE A 368 20.40 -28.31 0.20
C PHE A 368 21.34 -29.32 -0.43
N ASP A 369 21.27 -30.53 0.11
CA ASP A 369 22.05 -31.66 -0.39
C ASP A 369 21.58 -32.10 -1.77
N LEU A 370 22.56 -32.33 -2.64
CA LEU A 370 22.43 -32.97 -3.93
C LEU A 370 23.20 -34.30 -3.90
N SER A 371 23.15 -35.09 -4.98
CA SER A 371 23.87 -36.36 -5.04
C SER A 371 25.41 -36.16 -5.05
N ASN A 372 26.17 -37.25 -4.89
CA ASN A 372 27.63 -37.25 -5.07
C ASN A 372 28.39 -36.22 -4.20
N ASN A 373 27.96 -36.07 -2.94
CA ASN A 373 28.57 -35.14 -1.97
C ASN A 373 28.62 -33.69 -2.50
N THR A 374 27.57 -33.29 -3.23
CA THR A 374 27.41 -31.93 -3.72
C THR A 374 26.31 -31.18 -2.99
N VAL A 375 26.42 -29.86 -2.95
CA VAL A 375 25.47 -28.96 -2.28
C VAL A 375 25.01 -27.92 -3.26
N GLY A 376 23.69 -27.73 -3.36
CA GLY A 376 23.07 -26.63 -4.07
C GLY A 376 23.01 -25.41 -3.15
N ILE A 377 23.48 -24.26 -3.64
CA ILE A 377 23.49 -22.98 -2.94
C ILE A 377 22.70 -21.99 -3.79
N VAL A 378 21.62 -21.46 -3.24
CA VAL A 378 20.74 -20.48 -3.87
C VAL A 378 20.71 -19.23 -3.02
N ILE A 379 20.84 -18.08 -3.67
CA ILE A 379 20.46 -16.78 -3.12
C ILE A 379 19.75 -16.02 -4.25
N ALA A 380 18.66 -15.37 -3.89
CA ALA A 380 17.79 -14.77 -4.88
C ALA A 380 16.94 -13.65 -4.29
N ASP A 381 16.56 -12.72 -5.16
CA ASP A 381 15.66 -11.62 -4.88
C ASP A 381 14.57 -11.60 -5.96
N VAL A 382 13.31 -11.52 -5.54
CA VAL A 382 12.15 -11.46 -6.41
C VAL A 382 11.72 -10.01 -6.54
N CYS A 383 11.50 -9.53 -7.76
CA CYS A 383 11.09 -8.15 -7.98
C CYS A 383 9.80 -7.79 -7.22
N ASP A 384 9.63 -6.50 -6.93
CA ASP A 384 8.61 -5.95 -6.03
C ASP A 384 8.75 -6.36 -4.55
N LYS A 385 7.80 -5.94 -3.72
CA LYS A 385 7.81 -6.19 -2.26
C LYS A 385 6.42 -6.60 -1.77
N GLY A 386 6.39 -7.35 -0.67
CA GLY A 386 5.15 -7.76 -0.02
C GLY A 386 4.63 -9.11 -0.51
N VAL A 387 3.30 -9.29 -0.52
CA VAL A 387 2.66 -10.61 -0.69
C VAL A 387 2.97 -11.25 -2.05
N GLY A 388 2.93 -10.47 -3.14
CA GLY A 388 3.21 -10.97 -4.49
C GLY A 388 4.62 -11.54 -4.61
N ALA A 389 5.64 -10.75 -4.25
CA ALA A 389 7.03 -11.18 -4.23
C ALA A 389 7.24 -12.42 -3.36
N ALA A 390 6.62 -12.48 -2.17
CA ALA A 390 6.70 -13.63 -1.27
C ALA A 390 6.09 -14.93 -1.81
N LEU A 391 5.01 -14.84 -2.60
CA LEU A 391 4.42 -16.00 -3.27
C LEU A 391 5.34 -16.52 -4.38
N PHE A 392 5.87 -15.60 -5.19
CA PHE A 392 6.81 -15.94 -6.26
C PHE A 392 8.14 -16.45 -5.73
N MET A 393 8.60 -15.97 -4.59
CA MET A 393 9.73 -16.52 -3.85
C MET A 393 9.52 -18.01 -3.58
N GLY A 394 8.37 -18.37 -3.00
CA GLY A 394 8.02 -19.77 -2.73
C GLY A 394 7.95 -20.62 -4.00
N LEU A 395 7.45 -20.03 -5.10
CA LEU A 395 7.41 -20.68 -6.42
C LEU A 395 8.82 -20.93 -6.98
N PHE A 396 9.66 -19.89 -7.10
CA PHE A 396 11.03 -20.02 -7.61
C PHE A 396 11.84 -21.03 -6.82
N ARG A 397 11.81 -20.92 -5.49
CA ARG A 397 12.47 -21.88 -4.61
C ARG A 397 12.01 -23.31 -4.87
N SER A 398 10.70 -23.52 -4.97
CA SER A 398 10.12 -24.85 -5.23
C SER A 398 10.54 -25.39 -6.59
N LEU A 399 10.48 -24.58 -7.64
CA LEU A 399 10.88 -24.97 -8.99
C LEU A 399 12.36 -25.33 -9.06
N ILE A 400 13.24 -24.53 -8.45
CA ILE A 400 14.68 -24.83 -8.41
C ILE A 400 14.93 -26.16 -7.72
N ARG A 401 14.29 -26.40 -6.57
CA ARG A 401 14.45 -27.65 -5.81
C ARG A 401 13.89 -28.87 -6.56
N ILE A 402 12.74 -28.72 -7.21
CA ILE A 402 12.13 -29.79 -8.00
C ILE A 402 13.01 -30.12 -9.20
N PHE A 403 13.39 -29.13 -10.01
CA PHE A 403 14.13 -29.39 -11.24
C PHE A 403 15.58 -29.83 -10.98
N SER A 404 16.24 -29.33 -9.94
CA SER A 404 17.56 -29.81 -9.53
C SER A 404 17.52 -31.24 -8.92
N GLY A 405 16.42 -31.61 -8.26
CA GLY A 405 16.21 -32.96 -7.73
C GLY A 405 15.75 -33.96 -8.79
N GLN A 406 14.90 -33.56 -9.74
CA GLN A 406 14.42 -34.41 -10.84
C GLN A 406 15.54 -34.74 -11.84
N THR A 407 16.50 -33.83 -12.04
CA THR A 407 17.72 -34.12 -12.83
C THR A 407 18.58 -35.25 -12.25
N LEU A 408 18.30 -35.70 -11.02
CA LEU A 408 18.95 -36.86 -10.39
C LEU A 408 18.12 -38.15 -10.45
N LEU A 409 16.79 -38.06 -10.55
CA LEU A 409 15.90 -39.24 -10.61
C LEU A 409 15.84 -39.83 -12.02
N ASP A 410 16.09 -39.00 -13.03
CA ASP A 410 15.92 -39.39 -14.40
C ASP A 410 17.20 -39.18 -15.20
N GLY A 411 17.85 -40.29 -15.55
CA GLY A 411 18.58 -40.41 -16.82
C GLY A 411 17.64 -40.31 -18.04
N LEU A 412 16.61 -39.46 -17.99
CA LEU A 412 15.71 -39.21 -19.09
C LEU A 412 16.32 -38.18 -20.00
N SER A 413 16.56 -38.65 -21.22
CA SER A 413 16.56 -37.86 -22.44
C SER A 413 15.44 -36.82 -22.43
N VAL A 414 15.75 -35.60 -21.99
CA VAL A 414 15.08 -34.42 -22.51
C VAL A 414 15.31 -34.48 -24.01
N ASN A 415 14.22 -34.57 -24.75
CA ASN A 415 14.18 -34.81 -26.18
C ASN A 415 14.75 -33.59 -26.93
N ARG A 416 16.07 -33.38 -26.85
CA ARG A 416 16.78 -32.39 -27.67
C ARG A 416 17.26 -33.07 -28.93
N LYS A 417 16.70 -32.64 -30.06
CA LYS A 417 17.38 -32.69 -31.35
C LYS A 417 18.66 -31.86 -31.25
N SER A 418 19.72 -32.43 -30.71
CA SER A 418 21.08 -31.91 -30.90
C SER A 418 22.03 -33.09 -30.92
N SER A 419 22.51 -33.38 -32.11
CA SER A 419 23.51 -34.38 -32.42
C SER A 419 24.90 -33.94 -31.95
N ALA A 420 25.41 -34.55 -30.89
CA ALA A 420 26.85 -34.71 -30.69
C ALA A 420 27.10 -36.03 -29.94
N PRO A 421 27.96 -36.92 -30.46
CA PRO A 421 28.20 -38.21 -29.83
C PRO A 421 29.02 -38.04 -28.55
N ILE A 422 28.59 -38.74 -27.50
CA ILE A 422 29.31 -38.86 -26.23
C ILE A 422 30.58 -39.69 -26.48
N GLY A 423 31.70 -39.00 -26.60
CA GLY A 423 33.03 -39.59 -26.55
C GLY A 423 33.41 -39.85 -25.08
N THR A 424 33.71 -41.10 -24.78
CA THR A 424 34.27 -41.57 -23.51
C THR A 424 35.66 -40.98 -23.25
N ASN A 425 35.82 -40.15 -22.22
CA ASN A 425 37.02 -40.07 -21.38
C ASN A 425 36.73 -39.25 -20.09
N CYS A 426 37.32 -39.71 -18.99
CA CYS A 426 37.07 -39.34 -17.60
C CYS A 426 37.61 -37.96 -17.17
N ASP A 427 36.99 -37.40 -16.12
CA ASP A 427 37.54 -36.53 -15.04
C ASP A 427 36.72 -35.27 -14.68
N HIS A 428 35.67 -34.93 -15.43
CA HIS A 428 34.75 -33.84 -15.07
C HIS A 428 33.31 -34.36 -14.88
N ILE A 429 32.81 -34.34 -13.64
CA ILE A 429 31.38 -34.53 -13.38
C ILE A 429 30.66 -33.29 -13.94
N ASN A 430 29.91 -33.46 -15.02
CA ASN A 430 29.21 -32.37 -15.67
C ASN A 430 27.95 -31.99 -14.85
N TYR A 431 28.01 -30.88 -14.10
CA TYR A 431 26.88 -30.36 -13.30
C TYR A 431 25.86 -29.56 -14.12
N HIS A 432 26.10 -29.39 -15.42
CA HIS A 432 25.22 -28.69 -16.35
C HIS A 432 23.75 -29.18 -16.35
N PRO A 433 23.43 -30.48 -16.15
CA PRO A 433 22.04 -30.93 -16.03
C PRO A 433 21.34 -30.33 -14.80
N ILE A 434 22.00 -30.25 -13.65
CA ILE A 434 21.41 -29.68 -12.43
C ILE A 434 21.15 -28.18 -12.61
N LEU A 435 22.07 -27.48 -13.28
CA LEU A 435 21.94 -26.06 -13.57
C LEU A 435 20.89 -25.76 -14.66
N GLU A 436 20.46 -26.76 -15.46
CA GLU A 436 19.32 -26.63 -16.38
C GLU A 436 18.01 -26.32 -15.61
N ALA A 437 17.96 -26.58 -14.30
CA ALA A 437 16.88 -26.16 -13.42
C ALA A 437 16.54 -24.66 -13.55
N ILE A 438 17.53 -23.79 -13.76
CA ILE A 438 17.30 -22.35 -13.94
C ILE A 438 16.58 -22.07 -15.25
N THR A 439 16.95 -22.74 -16.34
CA THR A 439 16.27 -22.59 -17.64
C THR A 439 14.83 -23.11 -17.57
N LEU A 440 14.61 -24.24 -16.89
CA LEU A 440 13.27 -24.80 -16.69
C LEU A 440 12.40 -23.88 -15.81
N ALA A 441 12.96 -23.36 -14.71
CA ALA A 441 12.26 -22.40 -13.85
C ALA A 441 11.94 -21.09 -14.60
N ASN A 442 12.90 -20.57 -15.38
CA ASN A 442 12.70 -19.39 -16.23
C ASN A 442 11.50 -19.58 -17.17
N ASN A 443 11.51 -20.66 -17.94
CA ASN A 443 10.47 -20.92 -18.91
C ASN A 443 9.12 -21.19 -18.24
N TYR A 444 9.10 -21.89 -17.11
CA TYR A 444 7.86 -22.11 -16.37
C TYR A 444 7.22 -20.79 -15.95
N VAL A 445 7.99 -19.90 -15.30
CA VAL A 445 7.47 -18.63 -14.80
C VAL A 445 7.08 -17.71 -15.96
N ALA A 446 7.95 -17.55 -16.96
CA ALA A 446 7.68 -16.67 -18.09
C ALA A 446 6.45 -17.10 -18.92
N ILE A 447 6.21 -18.41 -19.06
CA ILE A 447 5.07 -18.92 -19.86
C ILE A 447 3.77 -18.91 -19.06
N ASN A 448 3.79 -19.36 -17.80
CA ASN A 448 2.56 -19.55 -17.03
C ASN A 448 2.17 -18.33 -16.19
N HIS A 449 3.12 -17.43 -15.94
CA HIS A 449 2.93 -16.27 -15.07
C HIS A 449 3.44 -14.96 -15.69
N GLY A 450 3.73 -14.93 -17.00
CA GLY A 450 4.25 -13.75 -17.69
C GLY A 450 3.36 -12.50 -17.55
N ASP A 451 2.04 -12.66 -17.46
CA ASP A 451 1.08 -11.56 -17.27
C ASP A 451 1.24 -10.83 -15.93
N THR A 452 1.85 -11.49 -14.94
CA THR A 452 2.15 -10.87 -13.64
C THR A 452 3.41 -10.02 -13.64
N ALA A 453 4.22 -10.10 -14.71
CA ALA A 453 5.51 -9.42 -14.85
C ALA A 453 6.51 -9.69 -13.71
N MET A 454 6.33 -10.77 -12.94
CA MET A 454 7.21 -11.15 -11.84
C MET A 454 8.44 -11.93 -12.34
N PHE A 455 9.63 -11.54 -11.87
CA PHE A 455 10.90 -12.20 -12.15
C PHE A 455 11.80 -12.17 -10.91
N ALA A 456 12.90 -12.92 -10.94
CA ALA A 456 13.85 -12.95 -9.83
C ALA A 456 15.29 -12.86 -10.32
N THR A 457 16.12 -12.12 -9.59
CA THR A 457 17.56 -12.22 -9.70
C THR A 457 18.01 -13.44 -8.90
N ILE A 458 18.76 -14.37 -9.50
CA ILE A 458 19.11 -15.64 -8.85
C ILE A 458 20.57 -15.98 -9.07
N PHE A 459 21.29 -16.27 -8.00
CA PHE A 459 22.52 -17.05 -8.05
C PHE A 459 22.22 -18.49 -7.64
N PHE A 460 22.56 -19.45 -8.50
CA PHE A 460 22.49 -20.88 -8.20
C PHE A 460 23.84 -21.55 -8.48
N GLY A 461 24.48 -22.05 -7.42
CA GLY A 461 25.76 -22.76 -7.46
C GLY A 461 25.62 -24.21 -7.02
N VAL A 462 26.32 -25.12 -7.69
CA VAL A 462 26.46 -26.52 -7.32
C VAL A 462 27.91 -26.75 -6.90
N LEU A 463 28.13 -26.94 -5.61
CA LEU A 463 29.45 -27.11 -5.00
C LEU A 463 29.74 -28.59 -4.75
N ASN A 464 30.87 -29.08 -5.23
CA ASN A 464 31.41 -30.38 -4.84
C ASN A 464 32.28 -30.23 -3.58
N LEU A 465 31.89 -30.90 -2.49
CA LEU A 465 32.54 -30.74 -1.19
C LEU A 465 33.92 -31.40 -1.10
N ASP A 466 34.20 -32.42 -1.92
CA ASP A 466 35.47 -33.13 -1.93
C ASP A 466 36.56 -32.34 -2.65
N THR A 467 36.22 -31.78 -3.81
CA THR A 467 37.17 -31.03 -4.67
C THR A 467 37.19 -29.54 -4.36
N GLY A 468 36.07 -28.98 -3.89
CA GLY A 468 35.85 -27.53 -3.77
C GLY A 468 35.48 -26.85 -5.09
N ASN A 469 35.27 -27.60 -6.17
CA ASN A 469 34.82 -27.03 -7.45
C ASN A 469 33.34 -26.68 -7.38
N MET A 470 32.98 -25.51 -7.89
CA MET A 470 31.62 -25.03 -8.00
C MET A 470 31.31 -24.66 -9.44
N SER A 471 30.22 -25.22 -9.98
CA SER A 471 29.60 -24.74 -11.22
C SER A 471 28.41 -23.86 -10.86
N TYR A 472 28.22 -22.72 -11.52
CA TYR A 472 27.17 -21.78 -11.16
C TYR A 472 26.51 -21.10 -12.37
N ILE A 473 25.31 -20.60 -12.14
CA ILE A 473 24.60 -19.62 -12.97
C ILE A 473 24.28 -18.42 -12.10
N ASN A 474 24.57 -17.22 -12.60
CA ASN A 474 24.12 -15.97 -12.00
C ASN A 474 23.14 -15.29 -12.97
N GLY A 475 21.84 -15.49 -12.75
CA GLY A 475 20.74 -14.88 -13.49
C GLY A 475 20.41 -13.48 -12.96
N GLY A 476 21.28 -12.52 -13.24
CA GLY A 476 21.08 -11.10 -12.93
C GLY A 476 21.23 -10.71 -11.46
N HIS A 477 21.70 -11.62 -10.60
CA HIS A 477 21.93 -11.36 -9.17
C HIS A 477 23.22 -10.58 -8.91
N GLU A 478 23.30 -9.98 -7.72
CA GLU A 478 24.47 -9.24 -7.26
C GLU A 478 25.76 -10.07 -7.38
N PRO A 479 26.92 -9.43 -7.62
CA PRO A 479 28.18 -10.14 -7.76
C PRO A 479 28.53 -10.91 -6.49
N VAL A 480 28.86 -12.18 -6.66
CA VAL A 480 29.30 -13.05 -5.57
C VAL A 480 30.83 -13.02 -5.47
N PHE A 481 31.38 -13.02 -4.26
CA PHE A 481 32.82 -12.91 -4.03
C PHE A 481 33.42 -14.22 -3.55
N VAL A 482 34.55 -14.60 -4.15
CA VAL A 482 35.44 -15.64 -3.61
C VAL A 482 36.67 -14.95 -3.04
N LEU A 483 36.93 -15.19 -1.77
CA LEU A 483 38.02 -14.62 -0.99
C LEU A 483 39.08 -15.70 -0.76
N ASP A 484 40.36 -15.35 -0.90
CA ASP A 484 41.45 -16.25 -0.53
C ASP A 484 41.61 -16.35 1.00
N ARG A 485 42.53 -17.21 1.46
CA ARG A 485 42.88 -17.35 2.89
C ARG A 485 43.31 -16.05 3.60
N ASP A 486 43.76 -15.05 2.87
CA ASP A 486 44.17 -13.73 3.37
C ASP A 486 43.03 -12.70 3.26
N TYR A 487 41.81 -13.14 2.91
CA TYR A 487 40.63 -12.32 2.63
C TYR A 487 40.80 -11.34 1.47
N ARG A 488 41.73 -11.60 0.54
CA ARG A 488 41.78 -10.83 -0.73
C ARG A 488 40.74 -11.39 -1.69
N ILE A 489 40.11 -10.52 -2.47
CA ILE A 489 39.16 -10.95 -3.50
C ILE A 489 39.93 -11.72 -4.59
N LYS A 490 39.79 -13.04 -4.58
CA LYS A 490 40.38 -13.98 -5.55
C LYS A 490 39.61 -13.93 -6.86
N GLN A 491 38.28 -13.91 -6.78
CA GLN A 491 37.40 -13.88 -7.94
C GLN A 491 36.07 -13.16 -7.60
N THR A 492 35.49 -12.51 -8.60
CA THR A 492 34.12 -11.97 -8.55
C THR A 492 33.29 -12.69 -9.59
N LEU A 493 32.22 -13.35 -9.15
CA LEU A 493 31.30 -14.15 -9.96
C LEU A 493 30.17 -13.24 -10.45
N MET A 494 30.35 -12.67 -11.64
CA MET A 494 29.40 -11.74 -12.27
C MET A 494 28.19 -12.49 -12.84
N SER A 495 27.15 -11.75 -13.23
CA SER A 495 26.01 -12.26 -13.97
C SER A 495 26.44 -13.03 -15.23
N THR A 496 25.85 -14.21 -15.41
CA THR A 496 26.04 -15.12 -16.55
C THR A 496 24.77 -15.26 -17.40
N GLY A 497 23.72 -14.50 -17.06
CA GLY A 497 22.45 -14.45 -17.75
C GLY A 497 21.55 -13.35 -17.17
N PRO A 498 20.43 -13.04 -17.85
CA PRO A 498 19.42 -12.08 -17.39
C PRO A 498 18.67 -12.58 -16.14
N ALA A 499 17.77 -11.77 -15.58
CA ALA A 499 16.91 -12.21 -14.48
C ALA A 499 15.96 -13.34 -14.92
N VAL A 500 15.71 -14.27 -14.00
CA VAL A 500 14.97 -15.52 -14.23
C VAL A 500 13.46 -15.24 -14.20
N GLY A 501 12.73 -15.69 -15.22
CA GLY A 501 11.28 -15.54 -15.33
C GLY A 501 10.83 -14.34 -16.18
N MET A 502 11.76 -13.49 -16.65
CA MET A 502 11.42 -12.30 -17.46
C MET A 502 10.83 -12.65 -18.83
N LEU A 503 11.47 -13.55 -19.57
CA LEU A 503 11.07 -13.96 -20.91
C LEU A 503 11.37 -15.45 -21.12
N PRO A 504 10.62 -16.16 -21.98
CA PRO A 504 10.93 -17.53 -22.32
C PRO A 504 12.24 -17.62 -23.12
N ASP A 505 12.90 -18.77 -23.01
CA ASP A 505 14.08 -19.17 -23.79
C ASP A 505 15.29 -18.24 -23.68
N LEU A 506 15.45 -17.60 -22.51
CA LEU A 506 16.62 -16.77 -22.21
C LEU A 506 17.90 -17.63 -22.06
N PRO A 507 19.05 -17.17 -22.58
CA PRO A 507 20.30 -17.90 -22.47
C PRO A 507 20.95 -17.69 -21.09
N PHE A 508 21.23 -18.80 -20.39
CA PHE A 508 22.00 -18.81 -19.15
C PHE A 508 23.30 -19.59 -19.37
N GLN A 509 24.44 -18.97 -19.08
CA GLN A 509 25.74 -19.63 -19.23
C GLN A 509 26.22 -20.20 -17.89
N VAL A 510 26.65 -21.45 -17.92
CA VAL A 510 27.31 -22.09 -16.78
C VAL A 510 28.76 -21.62 -16.73
N GLN A 511 29.20 -21.18 -15.56
CA GLN A 511 30.61 -20.90 -15.28
C GLN A 511 31.11 -21.75 -14.12
N GLU A 512 32.42 -21.84 -13.96
CA GLU A 512 33.08 -22.63 -12.93
C GLU A 512 34.02 -21.76 -12.09
N THR A 513 34.15 -22.12 -10.82
CA THR A 513 35.09 -21.56 -9.86
C THR A 513 35.57 -22.66 -8.91
N SER A 514 36.65 -22.43 -8.18
CA SER A 514 37.18 -23.39 -7.20
C SER A 514 37.51 -22.70 -5.88
N LEU A 515 37.00 -23.27 -4.80
CA LEU A 515 37.34 -22.91 -3.43
C LEU A 515 38.45 -23.81 -2.93
N GLU A 516 39.65 -23.25 -2.75
CA GLU A 516 40.75 -23.95 -2.11
C GLU A 516 40.57 -23.98 -0.59
N THR A 517 41.34 -24.82 0.08
CA THR A 517 41.35 -24.89 1.53
C THR A 517 41.72 -23.52 2.13
N GLY A 518 40.84 -22.98 2.97
CA GLY A 518 40.96 -21.64 3.57
C GLY A 518 40.20 -20.55 2.81
N ASP A 519 39.77 -20.80 1.57
CA ASP A 519 38.99 -19.83 0.79
C ASP A 519 37.58 -19.68 1.38
N SER A 520 37.02 -18.48 1.19
CA SER A 520 35.66 -18.13 1.61
C SER A 520 34.82 -17.68 0.43
N PHE A 521 33.53 -17.99 0.46
CA PHE A 521 32.53 -17.51 -0.49
C PHE A 521 31.58 -16.57 0.23
N PHE A 522 31.19 -15.49 -0.44
CA PHE A 522 30.27 -14.49 0.10
C PHE A 522 29.30 -14.01 -0.97
N ALA A 523 28.01 -14.15 -0.69
CA ALA A 523 26.91 -13.65 -1.50
C ALA A 523 25.94 -12.82 -0.65
N TYR A 524 25.27 -11.86 -1.28
CA TYR A 524 24.38 -10.91 -0.63
C TYR A 524 23.33 -10.40 -1.61
N THR A 525 22.19 -9.92 -1.09
CA THR A 525 21.18 -9.18 -1.87
C THR A 525 21.42 -7.67 -1.78
N ASP A 526 20.80 -6.92 -2.68
CA ASP A 526 20.95 -5.47 -2.83
C ASP A 526 20.55 -4.68 -1.57
N GLY A 527 19.72 -5.24 -0.68
CA GLY A 527 19.41 -4.64 0.61
C GLY A 527 20.63 -4.37 1.51
N VAL A 528 21.79 -5.00 1.25
CA VAL A 528 23.06 -4.67 1.92
C VAL A 528 23.65 -3.34 1.42
N PRO A 529 24.08 -3.20 0.15
CA PRO A 529 24.62 -1.93 -0.34
C PRO A 529 23.57 -0.81 -0.34
N GLU A 530 22.29 -1.13 -0.53
CA GLU A 530 21.18 -0.16 -0.55
C GLU A 530 20.64 0.20 0.84
N ALA A 531 21.21 -0.34 1.92
CA ALA A 531 20.83 0.02 3.28
C ALA A 531 20.98 1.53 3.52
N LYS A 532 19.87 2.21 3.86
CA LYS A 532 19.83 3.66 4.08
C LYS A 532 20.01 4.01 5.55
N SER A 533 20.90 4.97 5.81
CA SER A 533 20.99 5.65 7.10
C SER A 533 19.85 6.65 7.31
N MET A 534 19.70 7.16 8.54
CA MET A 534 18.79 8.27 8.89
C MET A 534 18.98 9.53 8.03
N THR A 535 20.16 9.72 7.43
CA THR A 535 20.46 10.86 6.55
C THR A 535 20.17 10.59 5.07
N GLY A 536 19.63 9.41 4.74
CA GLY A 536 19.37 8.96 3.38
C GLY A 536 20.60 8.44 2.63
N LYS A 537 21.79 8.39 3.26
CA LYS A 537 22.99 7.84 2.63
C LYS A 537 22.95 6.31 2.60
N PHE A 538 23.25 5.76 1.43
CA PHE A 538 23.44 4.32 1.20
C PHE A 538 24.71 3.79 1.88
N PHE A 539 24.71 2.50 2.23
CA PHE A 539 25.87 1.81 2.78
C PHE A 539 26.98 1.69 1.73
N GLY A 540 26.60 1.34 0.50
CA GLY A 540 27.44 1.32 -0.69
C GLY A 540 28.31 0.06 -0.83
N SER A 541 28.52 -0.36 -2.08
CA SER A 541 29.27 -1.56 -2.41
C SER A 541 30.78 -1.43 -2.12
N ASP A 542 31.34 -0.23 -2.16
CA ASP A 542 32.75 0.00 -1.86
C ASP A 542 33.08 -0.28 -0.39
N ARG A 543 32.23 0.21 0.52
CA ARG A 543 32.35 -0.06 1.95
C ARG A 543 32.18 -1.55 2.25
N LEU A 544 31.26 -2.23 1.56
CA LEU A 544 31.10 -3.69 1.68
C LEU A 544 32.39 -4.42 1.29
N LYS A 545 33.01 -4.06 0.16
CA LYS A 545 34.28 -4.65 -0.29
C LYS A 545 35.41 -4.41 0.71
N GLU A 546 35.50 -3.21 1.28
CA GLU A 546 36.49 -2.92 2.32
C GLU A 546 36.33 -3.84 3.54
N LEU A 547 35.10 -4.07 4.01
CA LEU A 547 34.81 -4.97 5.12
C LEU A 547 35.10 -6.44 4.79
N LEU A 548 34.79 -6.88 3.55
CA LEU A 548 35.08 -8.24 3.10
C LEU A 548 36.59 -8.56 3.11
N THR A 549 37.43 -7.55 2.89
CA THR A 549 38.89 -7.72 2.88
C THR A 549 39.56 -7.69 4.26
N GLN A 550 38.78 -7.58 5.33
CA GLN A 550 39.30 -7.66 6.69
C GLN A 550 39.49 -9.13 7.11
N PRO A 551 40.60 -9.48 7.77
CA PRO A 551 40.83 -10.86 8.20
C PRO A 551 39.77 -11.34 9.20
N GLN A 552 39.06 -12.43 8.88
CA GLN A 552 38.07 -13.05 9.77
C GLN A 552 38.50 -14.45 10.23
N THR A 553 37.94 -14.91 11.35
CA THR A 553 38.23 -16.24 11.89
C THR A 553 37.40 -17.35 11.24
N SER A 554 36.12 -17.09 10.97
CA SER A 554 35.14 -18.07 10.45
C SER A 554 34.14 -17.43 9.47
N ALA A 555 33.37 -18.25 8.76
CA ALA A 555 32.25 -17.75 7.94
C ALA A 555 31.23 -16.98 8.80
N LYS A 556 31.00 -17.45 10.04
CA LYS A 556 30.14 -16.79 11.01
C LYS A 556 30.65 -15.40 11.44
N ALA A 557 31.95 -15.27 11.70
CA ALA A 557 32.54 -13.98 12.05
C ALA A 557 32.43 -12.98 10.89
N LEU A 558 32.59 -13.45 9.65
CA LEU A 558 32.42 -12.62 8.45
C LEU A 558 30.98 -12.08 8.32
N VAL A 559 29.98 -12.95 8.42
CA VAL A 559 28.57 -12.55 8.37
C VAL A 559 28.24 -11.59 9.52
N GLN A 560 28.68 -11.91 10.74
CA GLN A 560 28.45 -11.05 11.91
C GLN A 560 29.07 -9.66 11.75
N SER A 561 30.32 -9.58 11.30
CA SER A 561 31.01 -8.30 11.09
C SER A 561 30.30 -7.39 10.07
N ILE A 562 29.75 -7.97 9.00
CA ILE A 562 29.06 -7.19 7.95
C ILE A 562 27.67 -6.78 8.43
N THR A 563 26.94 -7.71 9.06
CA THR A 563 25.59 -7.44 9.57
C THR A 563 25.57 -6.38 10.67
N GLU A 564 26.52 -6.42 11.60
CA GLU A 564 26.68 -5.39 12.62
C GLU A 564 26.94 -4.01 11.99
N ALA A 565 27.83 -3.94 10.98
CA ALA A 565 28.12 -2.69 10.28
C ALA A 565 26.93 -2.13 9.50
N VAL A 566 26.12 -3.00 8.87
CA VAL A 566 24.91 -2.61 8.14
C VAL A 566 23.82 -2.12 9.11
N LEU A 567 23.56 -2.86 10.19
CA LEU A 567 22.57 -2.49 11.20
C LEU A 567 22.95 -1.20 11.94
N GLU A 568 24.23 -0.99 12.24
CA GLU A 568 24.72 0.27 12.82
C GLU A 568 24.53 1.45 11.86
N HIS A 569 24.75 1.23 10.56
CA HIS A 569 24.53 2.25 9.53
C HIS A 569 23.06 2.66 9.37
N ILE A 570 22.15 1.68 9.44
CA ILE A 570 20.69 1.92 9.42
C ILE A 570 20.26 2.67 10.69
N GLY A 571 20.70 2.20 11.85
CA GLY A 571 20.38 2.81 13.15
C GLY A 571 18.88 2.74 13.48
N LYS A 572 18.19 3.88 13.39
CA LYS A 572 16.74 4.00 13.63
C LYS A 572 15.94 4.25 12.34
N ALA A 573 16.59 4.21 11.18
CA ALA A 573 15.90 4.38 9.91
C ALA A 573 15.08 3.12 9.58
N ASP A 574 14.02 3.30 8.81
CA ASP A 574 13.26 2.17 8.29
C ASP A 574 14.11 1.41 7.26
N GLN A 575 14.06 0.08 7.35
CA GLN A 575 14.76 -0.78 6.41
C GLN A 575 14.14 -0.62 5.01
N PHE A 576 15.01 -0.38 4.01
CA PHE A 576 14.56 -0.11 2.65
C PHE A 576 14.24 -1.38 1.87
N ASP A 577 15.11 -2.40 1.98
CA ASP A 577 14.95 -3.69 1.31
C ASP A 577 15.34 -4.88 2.19
N ASP A 578 14.90 -6.06 1.79
CA ASP A 578 15.25 -7.31 2.47
C ASP A 578 16.77 -7.50 2.47
N ILE A 579 17.33 -7.93 3.61
CA ILE A 579 18.78 -8.14 3.76
C ILE A 579 19.04 -9.63 3.85
N THR A 580 19.66 -10.19 2.81
CA THR A 580 20.08 -11.58 2.76
C THR A 580 21.58 -11.67 2.56
N ILE A 581 22.24 -12.50 3.38
CA ILE A 581 23.67 -12.76 3.30
C ILE A 581 23.91 -14.26 3.43
N VAL A 582 24.79 -14.78 2.57
CA VAL A 582 25.23 -16.18 2.57
C VAL A 582 26.75 -16.20 2.54
N ALA A 583 27.37 -16.92 3.48
CA ALA A 583 28.81 -17.13 3.50
C ALA A 583 29.17 -18.60 3.69
N LEU A 584 30.24 -19.03 3.02
CA LEU A 584 30.83 -20.35 3.21
C LEU A 584 32.33 -20.23 3.41
N LYS A 585 32.92 -21.17 4.15
CA LYS A 585 34.36 -21.31 4.30
C LYS A 585 34.80 -22.76 4.21
N ARG A 586 35.79 -23.04 3.37
CA ARG A 586 36.41 -24.37 3.28
C ARG A 586 37.49 -24.49 4.35
N LEU A 587 37.30 -25.38 5.31
CA LEU A 587 38.24 -25.62 6.39
C LEU A 587 39.40 -26.52 5.96
N SER A 588 40.49 -26.42 6.70
CA SER A 588 41.73 -27.20 6.52
C SER A 588 41.69 -28.58 7.14
#